data_AF-A0A6G0IBD5-F1
#
_entry.id   AF-A0A6G0IBD5-F1
#
_cell.length_a   1.000
_cell.length_b   1.000
_cell.length_c   1.000
_cell.angle_alpha   90.00
_cell.angle_beta   90.00
_cell.angle_gamma   90.00
#
_symmetry.space_group_name_H-M   'P 1'
#
loop_
_entity.id
_entity.type
_entity.pdbx_description
1 polymer ?
#
loop_
_entity_poly.entity_id
_entity_poly.type
_entity_poly.pdbx_seq_one_letter_code
_entity_poly.pdbx_strand_id
1 'polypeptide(L)'
;MLGVVRENQDLKARMQSFSHDTLMDPTVSSPSGRNGSSLWQNTFSEKQFRENMQQTRFKHEHRTSSPINFRSFLQTSMHTDPSELQSFQADIPPKVKAPDRLLGEIAYQLDRRILSHIFQGHKRLYGFTLLNIPDKIIEVSQQPLTGKVDEGYRLHLSQRYDELMERLNKLGYKATLHPQFSEFIVNTYGILKERPGENSTQEMDYNNPEYLGRLIMTTAPRKLQKDLLLMLTCLCNMAETDRKPLLLW
;
A
#
# COMPACT_ATOMS: atom_id res chain seq x y z
N MET A 1 27.58 31.77 29.51
CA MET A 1 27.13 30.37 29.37
C MET A 1 26.43 29.88 30.66
N LEU A 2 25.44 30.63 31.17
CA LEU A 2 24.75 30.34 32.45
C LEU A 2 23.20 30.39 32.35
N GLY A 3 22.64 30.77 31.20
CA GLY A 3 21.18 30.82 30.99
C GLY A 3 20.56 29.46 30.62
N VAL A 4 21.24 28.68 29.77
CA VAL A 4 20.70 27.43 29.19
C VAL A 4 20.59 26.29 30.22
N VAL A 5 21.38 26.34 31.29
CA VAL A 5 21.36 25.32 32.37
C VAL A 5 20.17 25.53 33.31
N ARG A 6 19.73 26.78 33.52
CA ARG A 6 18.62 27.09 34.42
C ARG A 6 17.27 26.72 33.80
N GLU A 7 17.11 26.91 32.50
CA GLU A 7 15.89 26.57 31.76
C GLU A 7 15.64 25.05 31.69
N ASN A 8 16.72 24.26 31.59
CA ASN A 8 16.61 22.79 31.59
C ASN A 8 16.21 22.19 32.94
N GLN A 9 16.51 22.86 34.06
CA GLN A 9 16.10 22.39 35.39
C GLN A 9 14.61 22.66 35.65
N ASP A 10 14.07 23.76 35.13
CA ASP A 10 12.67 24.16 35.32
C ASP A 10 11.70 23.27 34.51
N LEU A 11 12.10 22.88 33.28
CA LEU A 11 11.37 21.90 32.46
C LEU A 11 11.32 20.52 33.11
N LYS A 12 12.39 20.10 33.81
CA LYS A 12 12.44 18.79 34.48
C LYS A 12 11.61 18.75 35.76
N ALA A 13 11.51 19.87 36.50
CA ALA A 13 10.64 19.99 37.67
C ALA A 13 9.14 19.96 37.28
N ARG A 14 8.79 20.59 36.16
CA ARG A 14 7.40 20.65 35.66
C ARG A 14 6.91 19.32 35.10
N MET A 15 7.79 18.46 34.57
CA MET A 15 7.40 17.11 34.13
C MET A 15 7.17 16.13 35.28
N GLN A 16 7.80 16.36 36.45
CA GLN A 16 7.65 15.48 37.62
C GLN A 16 6.38 15.77 38.43
N SER A 17 5.80 16.98 38.32
CA SER A 17 4.57 17.34 39.05
C SER A 17 3.28 16.82 38.39
N PHE A 18 3.33 16.34 37.14
CA PHE A 18 2.15 15.80 36.44
C PHE A 18 1.98 14.29 36.60
N SER A 19 2.94 13.58 37.20
CA SER A 19 2.91 12.12 37.34
C SER A 19 2.33 11.62 38.66
N HIS A 20 1.83 12.50 39.54
CA HIS A 20 1.47 12.12 40.89
C HIS A 20 0.15 12.74 41.36
N ASP A 21 -0.92 12.61 40.60
CA ASP A 21 -2.27 12.75 41.15
C ASP A 21 -3.29 12.06 40.24
N THR A 22 -3.83 10.93 40.70
CA THR A 22 -5.26 10.58 40.73
C THR A 22 -5.39 9.08 41.03
N LEU A 23 -5.57 8.75 42.32
CA LEU A 23 -5.98 7.44 42.81
C LEU A 23 -7.16 7.70 43.75
N MET A 24 -8.40 7.47 43.31
CA MET A 24 -9.55 7.16 44.15
C MET A 24 -10.59 6.40 43.31
N ASP A 25 -10.84 5.15 43.69
CA ASP A 25 -11.97 4.28 43.33
C ASP A 25 -13.22 4.73 44.14
N PRO A 26 -14.48 4.50 43.71
CA PRO A 26 -15.15 3.26 44.12
C PRO A 26 -16.23 2.68 43.16
N THR A 27 -16.18 1.35 43.00
CA THR A 27 -17.25 0.33 43.13
C THR A 27 -18.55 0.33 42.27
N VAL A 28 -18.82 -0.88 41.74
CA VAL A 28 -20.07 -1.58 41.33
C VAL A 28 -20.64 -1.34 39.92
N SER A 29 -20.54 -2.36 39.06
CA SER A 29 -21.67 -3.14 38.46
C SER A 29 -21.30 -3.69 37.07
N SER A 30 -21.20 -5.01 36.94
CA SER A 30 -21.28 -5.69 35.61
C SER A 30 -22.74 -5.70 35.13
N PRO A 31 -22.99 -5.75 33.80
CA PRO A 31 -23.12 -7.08 33.17
C PRO A 31 -22.54 -7.20 31.74
N SER A 32 -21.90 -8.35 31.51
CA SER A 32 -22.02 -9.25 30.35
C SER A 32 -22.33 -8.68 28.95
N GLY A 33 -21.43 -8.94 27.99
CA GLY A 33 -21.86 -9.45 26.67
C GLY A 33 -21.12 -8.96 25.41
N ARG A 34 -20.26 -9.85 24.88
CA ARG A 34 -19.91 -10.08 23.45
C ARG A 34 -18.85 -9.20 22.75
N ASN A 35 -17.61 -9.67 22.87
CA ASN A 35 -16.67 -10.13 21.83
C ASN A 35 -16.81 -9.61 20.39
N GLY A 36 -15.67 -9.15 19.83
CA GLY A 36 -15.45 -9.18 18.38
C GLY A 36 -14.30 -8.34 17.82
N SER A 37 -13.09 -8.37 18.38
CA SER A 37 -11.91 -7.89 17.64
C SER A 37 -10.64 -8.61 18.10
N SER A 38 -10.47 -9.85 17.64
CA SER A 38 -9.19 -10.54 17.75
C SER A 38 -8.26 -10.06 16.65
N LEU A 39 -7.57 -8.96 16.94
CA LEU A 39 -6.14 -8.75 16.73
C LEU A 39 -5.46 -9.78 15.81
N TRP A 40 -5.32 -9.44 14.53
CA TRP A 40 -4.62 -10.23 13.50
C TRP A 40 -3.10 -10.11 13.65
N GLN A 41 -2.58 -10.56 14.78
CA GLN A 41 -1.14 -10.66 15.01
C GLN A 41 -0.68 -12.09 14.78
N ASN A 42 -0.26 -12.37 13.55
CA ASN A 42 0.79 -13.35 13.29
C ASN A 42 1.86 -12.69 12.43
N THR A 43 3.05 -12.64 12.99
CA THR A 43 4.24 -11.91 12.55
C THR A 43 4.90 -12.62 11.38
N PHE A 44 4.51 -12.26 10.15
CA PHE A 44 5.35 -12.48 8.98
C PHE A 44 6.44 -11.39 8.97
N SER A 45 7.70 -11.79 9.12
CA SER A 45 8.82 -10.86 9.32
C SER A 45 9.21 -10.17 8.01
N GLU A 46 9.42 -8.85 8.08
CA GLU A 46 9.94 -8.01 6.99
C GLU A 46 11.21 -8.59 6.34
N LYS A 47 12.02 -9.26 7.16
CA LYS A 47 13.25 -9.92 6.72
C LYS A 47 12.97 -11.07 5.76
N GLN A 48 11.92 -11.86 6.00
CA GLN A 48 11.57 -13.02 5.17
C GLN A 48 11.05 -12.60 3.79
N PHE A 49 10.29 -11.52 3.71
CA PHE A 49 9.86 -10.97 2.41
C PHE A 49 11.05 -10.40 1.63
N ARG A 50 11.93 -9.63 2.29
CA ARG A 50 13.15 -9.09 1.66
C ARG A 50 14.11 -10.19 1.21
N GLU A 51 14.30 -11.24 1.99
CA GLU A 51 15.16 -12.37 1.64
C GLU A 51 14.61 -13.13 0.42
N ASN A 52 13.30 -13.35 0.36
CA ASN A 52 12.65 -13.94 -0.82
C ASN A 52 12.76 -13.04 -2.06
N MET A 53 12.83 -11.72 -1.88
CA MET A 53 13.09 -10.73 -2.95
C MET A 53 14.58 -10.60 -3.31
N GLN A 54 15.51 -10.85 -2.38
CA GLN A 54 16.95 -10.70 -2.59
C GLN A 54 17.59 -11.97 -3.17
N GLN A 55 17.06 -13.15 -2.87
CA GLN A 55 17.48 -14.41 -3.49
C GLN A 55 17.32 -14.40 -5.03
N THR A 56 16.50 -13.48 -5.57
CA THR A 56 16.29 -13.29 -7.00
C THR A 56 17.10 -12.13 -7.61
N ARG A 57 17.87 -11.36 -6.82
CA ARG A 57 18.69 -10.23 -7.29
C ARG A 57 20.10 -10.61 -7.78
N PHE A 58 20.55 -11.85 -7.57
CA PHE A 58 21.88 -12.26 -8.03
C PHE A 58 21.87 -12.61 -9.53
N LYS A 59 22.09 -11.56 -10.33
CA LYS A 59 22.50 -11.47 -11.75
C LYS A 59 21.51 -10.65 -12.58
N HIS A 60 21.70 -9.33 -12.61
CA HIS A 60 22.33 -8.64 -13.75
C HIS A 60 22.17 -7.13 -13.54
N GLU A 61 23.30 -6.42 -13.43
CA GLU A 61 23.33 -4.99 -13.73
C GLU A 61 23.09 -4.80 -15.24
N HIS A 62 22.32 -3.77 -15.57
CA HIS A 62 21.95 -3.26 -16.91
C HIS A 62 20.64 -3.77 -17.55
N ARG A 63 19.60 -2.93 -17.35
CA ARG A 63 18.52 -2.54 -18.28
C ARG A 63 17.35 -3.49 -18.62
N THR A 64 16.21 -2.81 -18.79
CA THR A 64 14.94 -3.11 -19.50
C THR A 64 14.16 -4.37 -19.14
N SER A 65 13.04 -4.16 -18.44
CA SER A 65 11.75 -4.83 -18.65
C SER A 65 11.80 -6.33 -18.91
N SER A 66 12.31 -7.09 -17.94
CA SER A 66 12.08 -8.54 -17.88
C SER A 66 11.48 -8.88 -16.52
N PRO A 67 10.42 -9.71 -16.45
CA PRO A 67 9.70 -9.96 -15.20
C PRO A 67 10.68 -10.56 -14.19
N ILE A 68 10.71 -9.98 -13.00
CA ILE A 68 11.30 -10.63 -11.83
C ILE A 68 10.70 -12.05 -11.77
N ASN A 69 11.54 -13.07 -11.58
CA ASN A 69 11.21 -14.49 -11.80
C ASN A 69 10.28 -15.07 -10.72
N PHE A 70 9.12 -14.44 -10.52
CA PHE A 70 8.11 -14.73 -9.51
C PHE A 70 7.12 -15.82 -9.92
N ARG A 71 7.21 -16.34 -11.15
CA ARG A 71 6.49 -17.56 -11.53
C ARG A 71 6.84 -18.71 -10.58
N SER A 72 8.10 -18.81 -10.16
CA SER A 72 8.56 -19.78 -9.16
C SER A 72 7.86 -19.60 -7.80
N PHE A 73 7.62 -18.36 -7.36
CA PHE A 73 6.91 -18.04 -6.12
C PHE A 73 5.45 -18.50 -6.18
N LEU A 74 4.76 -18.20 -7.27
CA LEU A 74 3.37 -18.66 -7.48
C LEU A 74 3.31 -20.19 -7.56
N GLN A 75 4.24 -20.81 -8.29
CA GLN A 75 4.33 -22.27 -8.46
C GLN A 75 4.61 -23.01 -7.15
N THR A 76 5.40 -22.41 -6.25
CA THR A 76 5.65 -22.95 -4.89
C THR A 76 4.50 -22.65 -3.92
N SER A 77 3.57 -21.77 -4.29
CA SER A 77 2.38 -21.45 -3.48
C SER A 77 1.12 -22.19 -3.92
N MET A 78 1.07 -22.60 -5.19
CA MET A 78 0.03 -23.41 -5.81
C MET A 78 0.40 -24.88 -5.69
N HIS A 79 0.18 -25.48 -4.52
CA HIS A 79 0.08 -26.94 -4.43
C HIS A 79 -1.27 -27.34 -5.03
N THR A 80 -1.33 -27.44 -6.35
CA THR A 80 -2.39 -28.11 -7.09
C THR A 80 -1.75 -29.31 -7.81
N ASP A 81 -2.42 -30.45 -7.77
CA ASP A 81 -1.95 -31.77 -8.22
C ASP A 81 -1.20 -31.75 -9.58
N PRO A 82 -0.17 -32.60 -9.79
CA PRO A 82 0.74 -32.51 -10.94
C PRO A 82 0.16 -33.02 -12.28
N SER A 83 -1.15 -33.22 -12.41
CA SER A 83 -1.71 -34.01 -13.51
C SER A 83 -2.23 -33.20 -14.71
N GLU A 84 -2.11 -31.88 -14.75
CA GLU A 84 -2.57 -31.07 -15.90
C GLU A 84 -1.50 -30.13 -16.48
N LEU A 85 -0.25 -30.60 -16.64
CA LEU A 85 0.78 -29.83 -17.35
C LEU A 85 1.49 -30.65 -18.42
N GLN A 86 0.77 -30.95 -19.50
CA GLN A 86 1.37 -31.28 -20.79
C GLN A 86 0.72 -30.45 -21.90
N SER A 87 1.18 -29.20 -22.06
CA SER A 87 1.36 -28.54 -23.36
C SER A 87 1.86 -27.10 -23.14
N PHE A 88 3.17 -26.92 -23.00
CA PHE A 88 3.78 -25.60 -23.13
C PHE A 88 4.18 -25.38 -24.59
N GLN A 89 3.32 -24.70 -25.34
CA GLN A 89 3.69 -24.04 -26.58
C GLN A 89 3.48 -22.53 -26.43
N ALA A 90 4.33 -21.77 -27.10
CA ALA A 90 4.51 -20.34 -26.95
C ALA A 90 3.25 -19.50 -27.24
N ASP A 91 3.28 -18.29 -26.67
CA ASP A 91 2.40 -17.14 -26.87
C ASP A 91 0.98 -17.17 -26.25
N ILE A 92 0.64 -16.00 -25.68
CA ILE A 92 -0.57 -15.59 -24.95
C ILE A 92 -0.42 -15.70 -23.42
N PRO A 93 -0.33 -14.58 -22.67
CA PRO A 93 -0.48 -14.62 -21.22
C PRO A 93 -1.85 -15.24 -20.90
N PRO A 94 -1.92 -16.17 -19.92
CA PRO A 94 -3.15 -16.88 -19.60
C PRO A 94 -4.29 -15.88 -19.43
N LYS A 95 -5.46 -16.17 -20.01
CA LYS A 95 -6.64 -15.31 -19.95
C LYS A 95 -7.12 -15.22 -18.49
N VAL A 96 -6.52 -14.31 -17.72
CA VAL A 96 -6.85 -14.07 -16.31
C VAL A 96 -8.32 -13.69 -16.23
N LYS A 97 -9.08 -14.39 -15.38
CA LYS A 97 -10.52 -14.22 -15.24
C LYS A 97 -10.81 -12.80 -14.74
N ALA A 98 -11.96 -12.24 -15.15
CA ALA A 98 -12.40 -10.91 -14.71
C ALA A 98 -12.35 -10.69 -13.18
N PRO A 99 -12.79 -11.64 -12.32
CA PRO A 99 -12.65 -11.51 -10.87
C PRO A 99 -11.20 -11.48 -10.38
N ASP A 100 -10.30 -12.24 -11.00
CA ASP A 100 -8.89 -12.28 -10.62
C ASP A 100 -8.21 -10.93 -10.92
N ARG A 101 -8.63 -10.25 -11.99
CA ARG A 101 -8.14 -8.90 -12.37
C ARG A 101 -8.48 -7.84 -11.33
N LEU A 102 -9.50 -8.04 -10.49
CA LEU A 102 -9.79 -7.11 -9.39
C LEU A 102 -8.65 -7.05 -8.37
N LEU A 103 -7.86 -8.11 -8.21
CA LEU A 103 -6.70 -8.09 -7.31
C LEU A 103 -5.66 -7.07 -7.80
N GLY A 104 -5.37 -7.07 -9.10
CA GLY A 104 -4.53 -6.07 -9.73
C GLY A 104 -5.17 -4.68 -9.79
N GLU A 105 -6.48 -4.61 -9.97
CA GLU A 105 -7.21 -3.35 -9.93
C GLU A 105 -7.11 -2.65 -8.57
N ILE A 106 -7.29 -3.37 -7.45
CA ILE A 106 -7.14 -2.81 -6.10
C ILE A 106 -5.75 -2.18 -5.92
N ALA A 107 -4.71 -2.92 -6.32
CA ALA A 107 -3.33 -2.46 -6.23
C ALA A 107 -3.09 -1.22 -7.10
N TYR A 108 -3.54 -1.26 -8.35
CA TYR A 108 -3.43 -0.16 -9.31
C TYR A 108 -4.14 1.12 -8.83
N GLN A 109 -5.35 0.99 -8.27
CA GLN A 109 -6.12 2.12 -7.77
C GLN A 109 -5.45 2.78 -6.57
N LEU A 110 -4.89 1.98 -5.65
CA LEU A 110 -4.12 2.52 -4.53
C LEU A 110 -2.93 3.34 -5.02
N ASP A 111 -2.12 2.78 -5.92
CA ASP A 111 -0.95 3.45 -6.49
C ASP A 111 -1.34 4.78 -7.14
N ARG A 112 -2.36 4.76 -8.00
CA ARG A 112 -2.80 5.95 -8.72
C ARG A 112 -3.31 7.03 -7.77
N ARG A 113 -4.01 6.66 -6.70
CA ARG A 113 -4.48 7.61 -5.68
C ARG A 113 -3.34 8.20 -4.88
N ILE A 114 -2.35 7.41 -4.48
CA ILE A 114 -1.15 7.91 -3.79
C ILE A 114 -0.46 8.96 -4.67
N LEU A 115 -0.20 8.62 -5.94
CA LEU A 115 0.42 9.53 -6.90
C LEU A 115 -0.42 10.80 -7.11
N SER A 116 -1.73 10.66 -7.32
CA SER A 116 -2.63 11.80 -7.51
C SER A 116 -2.75 12.67 -6.26
N HIS A 117 -2.64 12.09 -5.05
CA HIS A 117 -2.68 12.84 -3.81
C HIS A 117 -1.45 13.72 -3.66
N ILE A 118 -0.26 13.20 -4.00
CA ILE A 118 1.00 13.93 -3.89
C ILE A 118 1.08 15.01 -4.97
N PHE A 119 0.88 14.62 -6.24
CA PHE A 119 1.09 15.45 -7.42
C PHE A 119 -0.21 16.09 -7.97
N GLN A 120 -1.01 16.71 -7.09
CA GLN A 120 -2.33 17.28 -7.47
C GLN A 120 -2.28 18.31 -8.61
N GLY A 121 -1.15 19.02 -8.76
CA GLY A 121 -0.97 20.01 -9.83
C GLY A 121 -0.68 19.41 -11.22
N HIS A 122 -0.44 18.11 -11.31
CA HIS A 122 -0.03 17.45 -12.56
C HIS A 122 -1.18 16.67 -13.20
N LYS A 123 -1.57 17.09 -14.42
CA LYS A 123 -2.63 16.42 -15.18
C LYS A 123 -2.25 15.01 -15.67
N ARG A 124 -0.96 14.75 -15.86
CA ARG A 124 -0.42 13.49 -16.39
C ARG A 124 0.80 13.10 -15.57
N LEU A 125 0.84 11.84 -15.16
CA LEU A 125 1.87 11.28 -14.28
C LEU A 125 2.65 10.18 -15.02
N TYR A 126 3.06 10.44 -16.27
CA TYR A 126 3.78 9.45 -17.08
C TYR A 126 5.16 9.16 -16.50
N GLY A 127 5.47 7.87 -16.32
CA GLY A 127 6.73 7.44 -15.71
C GLY A 127 6.81 7.71 -14.21
N PHE A 128 5.71 8.09 -13.57
CA PHE A 128 5.63 8.16 -12.11
C PHE A 128 5.27 6.78 -11.58
N THR A 129 6.03 6.32 -10.60
CA THR A 129 5.79 5.09 -9.86
C THR A 129 5.94 5.40 -8.39
N LEU A 130 5.37 4.57 -7.52
CA LEU A 130 5.54 4.77 -6.08
C LEU A 130 7.01 4.69 -5.63
N LEU A 131 7.85 3.98 -6.39
CA LEU A 131 9.28 3.82 -6.11
C LEU A 131 10.10 5.08 -6.43
N ASN A 132 9.65 5.92 -7.36
CA ASN A 132 10.40 7.09 -7.81
C ASN A 132 9.79 8.43 -7.36
N ILE A 133 8.83 8.40 -6.42
CA ILE A 133 8.21 9.62 -5.88
C ILE A 133 9.26 10.66 -5.44
N PRO A 134 10.30 10.31 -4.64
CA PRO A 134 11.28 11.31 -4.21
C PRO A 134 12.00 11.99 -5.38
N ASP A 135 12.40 11.21 -6.38
CA ASP A 135 13.05 11.72 -7.60
C ASP A 135 12.08 12.61 -8.39
N LYS A 136 10.83 12.18 -8.50
CA LYS A 136 9.77 12.92 -9.19
C LYS A 136 9.42 14.23 -8.51
N ILE A 137 9.49 14.32 -7.17
CA ILE A 137 9.31 15.58 -6.44
C ILE A 137 10.40 16.58 -6.83
N ILE A 138 11.65 16.14 -6.94
CA ILE A 138 12.77 16.98 -7.38
C ILE A 138 12.55 17.43 -8.83
N GLU A 139 12.22 16.49 -9.73
CA GLU A 139 12.00 16.74 -11.16
C GLU A 139 10.90 17.78 -11.40
N VAL A 140 9.73 17.62 -10.77
CA VAL A 140 8.60 18.54 -10.99
C VAL A 140 8.78 19.90 -10.33
N SER A 141 9.72 20.00 -9.38
CA SER A 141 10.05 21.25 -8.71
C SER A 141 11.13 22.03 -9.45
N GLN A 142 11.70 21.48 -10.53
CA GLN A 142 12.63 22.20 -11.39
C GLN A 142 11.88 22.99 -12.47
N GLN A 143 12.19 24.28 -12.57
CA GLN A 143 11.66 25.12 -13.64
C GLN A 143 12.27 24.71 -14.99
N PRO A 144 11.45 24.35 -16.00
CA PRO A 144 11.97 23.81 -17.27
C PRO A 144 12.92 24.76 -18.02
N LEU A 145 12.72 26.07 -17.89
CA LEU A 145 13.45 27.08 -18.66
C LEU A 145 14.73 27.57 -17.96
N THR A 146 14.77 27.53 -16.63
CA THR A 146 15.87 28.11 -15.84
C THR A 146 16.71 27.06 -15.13
N GLY A 147 16.20 25.82 -15.02
CA GLY A 147 16.81 24.75 -14.22
C GLY A 147 16.82 25.03 -12.72
N LYS A 148 16.27 26.16 -12.27
CA LYS A 148 16.20 26.52 -10.85
C LYS A 148 15.14 25.68 -10.16
N VAL A 149 15.46 25.21 -8.96
CA VAL A 149 14.53 24.47 -8.11
C VAL A 149 13.65 25.46 -7.38
N ASP A 150 12.34 25.28 -7.48
CA ASP A 150 11.36 25.89 -6.58
C ASP A 150 11.40 25.14 -5.25
N GLU A 151 12.17 25.68 -4.31
CA GLU A 151 12.37 25.09 -2.99
C GLU A 151 11.09 25.05 -2.15
N GLY A 152 10.21 26.04 -2.32
CA GLY A 152 8.94 26.08 -1.61
C GLY A 152 8.00 24.98 -2.08
N TYR A 153 7.89 24.81 -3.40
CA TYR A 153 7.08 23.74 -3.99
C TYR A 153 7.66 22.35 -3.69
N ARG A 154 9.00 22.18 -3.74
CA ARG A 154 9.68 20.94 -3.37
C ARG A 154 9.38 20.54 -1.93
N LEU A 155 9.52 21.48 -0.99
CA LEU A 155 9.25 21.25 0.42
C LEU A 155 7.78 20.87 0.63
N HIS A 156 6.86 21.58 -0.03
CA HIS A 156 5.42 21.31 0.06
C HIS A 156 5.06 19.88 -0.40
N LEU A 157 5.59 19.43 -1.55
CA LEU A 157 5.36 18.07 -2.04
C LEU A 157 5.99 17.01 -1.14
N SER A 158 7.17 17.28 -0.59
CA SER A 158 7.88 16.36 0.33
C SER A 158 7.09 16.18 1.62
N GLN A 159 6.61 17.27 2.23
CA GLN A 159 5.76 17.22 3.42
C GLN A 159 4.48 16.44 3.16
N ARG A 160 3.80 16.70 2.04
CA ARG A 160 2.58 15.95 1.69
C ARG A 160 2.85 14.45 1.51
N TYR A 161 3.97 14.09 0.89
CA TYR A 161 4.38 12.70 0.76
C TYR A 161 4.62 12.06 2.13
N ASP A 162 5.38 12.73 3.00
CA ASP A 162 5.71 12.23 4.34
C ASP A 162 4.46 12.06 5.20
N GLU A 163 3.56 13.05 5.22
CA GLU A 163 2.29 12.99 5.93
C GLU A 163 1.40 11.84 5.44
N LEU A 164 1.30 11.66 4.11
CA LEU A 164 0.54 10.56 3.53
C LEU A 164 1.15 9.21 3.92
N MET A 165 2.47 9.07 3.79
CA MET A 165 3.17 7.83 4.11
C MET A 165 3.11 7.51 5.59
N GLU A 166 3.15 8.50 6.48
CA GLU A 166 2.95 8.30 7.92
C GLU A 166 1.53 7.77 8.20
N ARG A 167 0.51 8.35 7.56
CA ARG A 167 -0.88 7.88 7.71
C ARG A 167 -1.05 6.45 7.20
N LEU A 168 -0.52 6.13 6.03
CA LEU A 168 -0.59 4.77 5.49
C LEU A 168 0.23 3.78 6.34
N ASN A 169 1.36 4.21 6.90
CA ASN A 169 2.17 3.39 7.80
C ASN A 169 1.43 3.01 9.09
N LYS A 170 0.57 3.90 9.62
CA LYS A 170 -0.32 3.56 10.76
C LYS A 170 -1.30 2.43 10.44
N LEU A 171 -1.64 2.25 9.16
CA LEU A 171 -2.46 1.12 8.70
C LEU A 171 -1.63 -0.14 8.44
N GLY A 172 -0.29 -0.03 8.44
CA GLY A 172 0.67 -1.11 8.18
C GLY A 172 1.36 -1.01 6.81
N TYR A 173 1.06 0.01 6.00
CA TYR A 173 1.70 0.21 4.70
C TYR A 173 3.15 0.63 4.86
N LYS A 174 4.04 -0.16 4.28
CA LYS A 174 5.48 0.08 4.21
C LYS A 174 5.90 0.59 2.83
N ALA A 175 6.36 1.83 2.75
CA ALA A 175 6.84 2.47 1.51
C ALA A 175 8.04 1.74 0.85
N THR A 176 8.77 0.92 1.59
CA THR A 176 9.91 0.17 1.06
C THR A 176 9.55 -1.22 0.53
N LEU A 177 8.30 -1.66 0.68
CA LEU A 177 7.85 -3.02 0.36
C LEU A 177 6.62 -3.01 -0.55
N HIS A 178 5.60 -2.26 -0.19
CA HIS A 178 4.30 -2.31 -0.86
C HIS A 178 4.30 -1.71 -2.26
N PRO A 179 5.14 -0.72 -2.61
CA PRO A 179 5.31 -0.32 -4.01
C PRO A 179 5.72 -1.48 -4.93
N GLN A 180 6.69 -2.30 -4.50
CA GLN A 180 7.16 -3.45 -5.29
C GLN A 180 6.11 -4.56 -5.33
N PHE A 181 5.41 -4.76 -4.21
CA PHE A 181 4.31 -5.70 -4.13
C PHE A 181 3.16 -5.29 -5.05
N SER A 182 2.79 -4.01 -5.08
CA SER A 182 1.75 -3.47 -5.95
C SER A 182 2.07 -3.73 -7.42
N GLU A 183 3.28 -3.37 -7.85
CA GLU A 183 3.79 -3.65 -9.20
C GLU A 183 3.70 -5.14 -9.53
N PHE A 184 4.08 -6.02 -8.58
CA PHE A 184 3.96 -7.47 -8.75
C PHE A 184 2.51 -7.92 -8.94
N ILE A 185 1.59 -7.45 -8.11
CA ILE A 185 0.17 -7.83 -8.19
C ILE A 185 -0.44 -7.34 -9.51
N VAL A 186 -0.19 -6.09 -9.89
CA VAL A 186 -0.68 -5.52 -11.17
C VAL A 186 -0.14 -6.31 -12.35
N ASN A 187 1.16 -6.64 -12.38
CA ASN A 187 1.76 -7.41 -13.47
C ASN A 187 1.26 -8.86 -13.51
N THR A 188 0.90 -9.44 -12.36
CA THR A 188 0.46 -10.83 -12.26
C THR A 188 -1.01 -11.00 -12.64
N TYR A 189 -1.87 -10.17 -12.08
CA TYR A 189 -3.33 -10.29 -12.21
C TYR A 189 -3.90 -9.39 -13.31
N GLY A 190 -3.15 -8.37 -13.73
CA GLY A 190 -3.62 -7.34 -14.65
C GLY A 190 -4.65 -6.41 -14.02
N ILE A 191 -5.06 -5.41 -14.79
CA ILE A 191 -6.11 -4.45 -14.41
C ILE A 191 -7.40 -4.72 -15.20
N LEU A 192 -8.51 -4.14 -14.74
CA LEU A 192 -9.76 -4.13 -15.48
C LEU A 192 -9.58 -3.25 -16.73
N LYS A 193 -9.99 -3.79 -17.89
CA LYS A 193 -9.88 -3.09 -19.18
C LYS A 193 -11.12 -2.26 -19.50
N GLU A 194 -12.24 -2.62 -18.91
CA GLU A 194 -13.55 -2.05 -19.23
C GLU A 194 -14.29 -1.72 -17.94
N ARG A 195 -14.97 -0.58 -17.94
CA ARG A 195 -15.93 -0.22 -16.90
C ARG A 195 -17.11 -1.19 -16.96
N PRO A 196 -17.53 -1.82 -15.84
CA PRO A 196 -18.79 -2.54 -15.76
C PRO A 196 -19.89 -1.64 -16.29
N GLY A 197 -20.85 -2.21 -17.04
CA GLY A 197 -21.97 -1.42 -17.56
C GLY A 197 -22.59 -0.57 -16.45
N GLU A 198 -22.87 0.70 -16.74
CA GLU A 198 -23.40 1.67 -15.78
C GLU A 198 -24.66 1.11 -15.12
N ASN A 199 -24.69 1.07 -13.78
CA ASN A 199 -25.78 0.49 -12.97
C ASN A 199 -25.89 -1.05 -13.00
N SER A 200 -24.86 -1.76 -13.43
CA SER A 200 -24.80 -3.21 -13.22
C SER A 200 -24.59 -3.53 -11.74
N THR A 201 -25.11 -4.68 -11.30
CA THR A 201 -24.81 -5.23 -9.96
C THR A 201 -23.30 -5.36 -9.71
N GLN A 202 -22.52 -5.54 -10.77
CA GLN A 202 -21.05 -5.57 -10.73
C GLN A 202 -20.41 -4.24 -10.31
N GLU A 203 -20.95 -3.08 -10.74
CA GLU A 203 -20.41 -1.77 -10.35
C GLU A 203 -20.58 -1.51 -8.85
N MET A 204 -21.72 -1.95 -8.29
CA MET A 204 -21.99 -1.87 -6.85
C MET A 204 -21.10 -2.81 -6.04
N ASP A 205 -20.92 -4.04 -6.51
CA ASP A 205 -20.05 -5.03 -5.85
C ASP A 205 -18.58 -4.57 -5.83
N TYR A 206 -18.11 -3.95 -6.90
CA TYR A 206 -16.71 -3.51 -7.01
C TYR A 206 -16.37 -2.31 -6.13
N ASN A 207 -17.39 -1.55 -5.69
CA ASN A 207 -17.24 -0.46 -4.73
C ASN A 207 -17.56 -0.88 -3.29
N ASN A 208 -17.86 -2.16 -3.05
CA ASN A 208 -18.12 -2.69 -1.72
C ASN A 208 -16.83 -3.32 -1.12
N PRO A 209 -16.30 -2.77 -0.01
CA PRO A 209 -15.05 -3.27 0.58
C PRO A 209 -15.19 -4.68 1.16
N GLU A 210 -16.36 -5.06 1.68
CA GLU A 210 -16.58 -6.42 2.20
C GLU A 210 -16.56 -7.47 1.07
N TYR A 211 -17.10 -7.13 -0.10
CA TYR A 211 -17.06 -7.97 -1.30
C TYR A 211 -15.61 -8.15 -1.77
N LEU A 212 -14.86 -7.06 -1.92
CA LEU A 212 -13.45 -7.12 -2.31
C LEU A 212 -12.60 -7.91 -1.30
N GLY A 213 -12.87 -7.75 -0.01
CA GLY A 213 -12.21 -8.53 1.04
C GLY A 213 -12.48 -10.03 0.92
N ARG A 214 -13.74 -10.42 0.69
CA ARG A 214 -14.09 -11.83 0.44
C ARG A 214 -13.42 -12.36 -0.83
N LEU A 215 -13.39 -11.57 -1.90
CA LEU A 215 -12.75 -11.94 -3.16
C LEU A 215 -11.26 -12.21 -2.98
N ILE A 216 -10.55 -11.36 -2.23
CA ILE A 216 -9.13 -11.58 -1.90
C ILE A 216 -8.96 -12.92 -1.18
N MET A 217 -9.80 -13.20 -0.18
CA MET A 217 -9.71 -14.44 0.61
C MET A 217 -9.98 -15.71 -0.22
N THR A 218 -10.85 -15.64 -1.21
CA THR A 218 -11.22 -16.80 -2.05
C THR A 218 -10.32 -17.01 -3.25
N THR A 219 -9.76 -15.92 -3.81
CA THR A 219 -9.07 -15.95 -5.11
C THR A 219 -7.56 -15.82 -4.98
N ALA A 220 -7.07 -15.03 -4.01
CA ALA A 220 -5.64 -14.79 -3.89
C ALA A 220 -4.93 -15.97 -3.19
N PRO A 221 -3.70 -16.33 -3.61
CA PRO A 221 -2.84 -17.26 -2.89
C PRO A 221 -2.66 -16.83 -1.43
N ARG A 222 -2.71 -17.79 -0.49
CA ARG A 222 -2.65 -17.53 0.96
C ARG A 222 -1.48 -16.62 1.38
N LYS A 223 -0.34 -16.74 0.71
CA LYS A 223 0.86 -15.92 0.98
C LYS A 223 0.68 -14.44 0.64
N LEU A 224 -0.25 -14.09 -0.25
CA LEU A 224 -0.49 -12.72 -0.73
C LEU A 224 -1.71 -12.05 -0.06
N GLN A 225 -2.59 -12.84 0.57
CA GLN A 225 -3.86 -12.35 1.11
C GLN A 225 -3.69 -11.22 2.12
N LYS A 226 -2.72 -11.34 3.05
CA LYS A 226 -2.50 -10.32 4.08
C LYS A 226 -2.15 -8.97 3.48
N ASP A 227 -1.19 -8.95 2.56
CA ASP A 227 -0.71 -7.71 1.94
C ASP A 227 -1.76 -7.13 0.97
N LEU A 228 -2.53 -7.97 0.27
CA LEU A 228 -3.66 -7.53 -0.55
C LEU A 228 -4.79 -6.90 0.30
N LEU A 229 -5.14 -7.51 1.43
CA LEU A 229 -6.13 -6.94 2.36
C LEU A 229 -5.65 -5.61 2.94
N LEU A 230 -4.36 -5.51 3.26
CA LEU A 230 -3.75 -4.25 3.69
C LEU A 230 -3.88 -3.17 2.61
N MET A 231 -3.58 -3.50 1.35
CA MET A 231 -3.74 -2.56 0.24
C MET A 231 -5.21 -2.13 0.08
N LEU A 232 -6.16 -3.05 0.23
CA LEU A 232 -7.59 -2.72 0.24
C LEU A 232 -7.94 -1.77 1.40
N THR A 233 -7.45 -2.03 2.62
CA THR A 233 -7.66 -1.12 3.76
C THR A 233 -7.09 0.28 3.49
N CYS A 234 -5.90 0.36 2.89
CA CYS A 234 -5.30 1.64 2.50
C CYS A 234 -6.14 2.35 1.44
N LEU A 235 -6.64 1.62 0.44
CA LEU A 235 -7.49 2.15 -0.61
C LEU A 235 -8.80 2.71 -0.03
N CYS A 236 -9.45 1.98 0.89
CA CYS A 236 -10.64 2.44 1.61
C CYS A 236 -10.37 3.73 2.40
N ASN A 237 -9.28 3.79 3.16
CA ASN A 237 -8.92 4.98 3.91
C ASN A 237 -8.70 6.20 2.98
N MET A 238 -8.05 6.00 1.84
CA MET A 238 -7.87 7.06 0.85
C MET A 238 -9.18 7.48 0.20
N ALA A 239 -10.08 6.53 -0.08
CA ALA A 239 -11.41 6.77 -0.63
C ALA A 239 -12.33 7.55 0.31
N GLU A 240 -12.29 7.25 1.59
CA GLU A 240 -13.00 8.02 2.61
C GLU A 240 -12.46 9.45 2.70
N THR A 241 -11.14 9.60 2.62
CA THR A 241 -10.47 10.91 2.70
C THR A 241 -10.79 11.79 1.50
N ASP A 242 -10.75 11.25 0.28
CA ASP A 242 -10.99 11.99 -0.96
C ASP A 242 -12.47 12.03 -1.39
N ARG A 243 -13.34 11.27 -0.70
CA ARG A 243 -14.78 11.10 -0.99
C ARG A 243 -15.06 10.57 -2.39
N LYS A 244 -14.19 9.70 -2.92
CA LYS A 244 -14.34 9.07 -4.24
C LYS A 244 -14.64 7.58 -4.14
N PRO A 245 -15.36 6.99 -5.12
CA PRO A 245 -15.63 5.55 -5.18
C PRO A 245 -14.31 4.76 -5.23
N LEU A 246 -14.24 3.54 -4.67
CA LEU A 246 -13.02 2.72 -4.56
C LEU A 246 -12.31 2.51 -5.90
N LEU A 247 -13.06 2.21 -6.95
CA LEU A 247 -12.52 2.07 -8.29
C LEU A 247 -12.84 3.31 -9.13
N LEU A 248 -11.79 3.92 -9.68
CA LEU A 248 -11.88 5.07 -10.57
C LEU A 248 -11.58 4.66 -12.01
N TRP A 249 -12.47 4.98 -12.94
CA TRP A 249 -12.35 4.68 -14.35
C TRP A 249 -11.55 5.75 -15.11
#